data_AF-A0A3D4LHD8-F1
#
_entry.id   AF-A0A3D4LHD8-F1
#
_cell.length_a   1.000
_cell.length_b   1.000
_cell.length_c   1.000
_cell.angle_alpha   90.00
_cell.angle_beta   90.00
_cell.angle_gamma   90.00
#
_symmetry.space_group_name_H-M   'P 1'
#
loop_
_entity.id
_entity.type
_entity.pdbx_description
1 polymer ?
#
loop_
_entity_poly.entity_id
_entity_poly.type
_entity_poly.pdbx_seq_one_letter_code
_entity_poly.pdbx_strand_id
1 'polypeptide(L)' 'MHSVKEEVMLSANDKIEIYISVQDKYGLNYKYIVLADEIDSDGNLATMRPEWTNGSLVEIKDKNGKIILENYK' A
#
# COMPACT_ATOMS: atom_id res chain seq x y z
N MET A 1 -16.76 2.67 -13.44
CA MET A 1 -15.51 3.22 -12.88
C MET A 1 -15.88 4.00 -11.63
N HIS A 2 -15.56 3.48 -10.44
CA HIS A 2 -15.76 4.22 -9.19
C HIS A 2 -14.52 5.06 -8.96
N SER A 3 -14.64 6.38 -9.15
CA SER A 3 -13.59 7.32 -8.79
C SER A 3 -13.87 7.80 -7.38
N VAL A 4 -12.98 7.51 -6.45
CA VAL A 4 -12.94 8.25 -5.18
C VAL A 4 -12.33 9.61 -5.49
N LYS A 5 -13.02 10.69 -5.14
CA LYS A 5 -12.53 12.07 -5.24
C LYS A 5 -12.47 12.63 -3.83
N GLU A 6 -11.57 12.08 -3.03
CA GLU A 6 -11.25 12.60 -1.72
C GLU A 6 -9.82 13.12 -1.77
N GLU A 7 -9.66 14.40 -1.46
CA GLU A 7 -8.38 15.04 -1.28
C GLU A 7 -8.13 15.13 0.22
N VAL A 8 -6.96 14.65 0.66
CA VAL A 8 -6.53 14.75 2.05
C VAL A 8 -5.23 15.55 2.04
N MET A 9 -5.19 16.62 2.84
CA MET A 9 -3.95 17.35 3.07
C MET A 9 -3.12 16.63 4.14
N LEU A 10 -1.85 16.39 3.85
CA LEU A 10 -0.89 15.84 4.79
C LEU A 10 -0.16 16.98 5.52
N SER A 11 0.10 16.78 6.81
CA SER A 11 0.85 17.66 7.69
C SER A 11 2.28 17.15 7.89
N ALA A 12 3.13 17.99 8.48
CA ALA A 12 4.47 17.56 8.89
C ALA A 12 4.42 16.34 9.82
N ASN A 13 5.29 15.36 9.57
CA ASN A 13 5.34 14.04 10.22
C ASN A 13 4.16 13.10 9.88
N ASP A 14 3.31 13.43 8.92
CA ASP A 14 2.30 12.50 8.44
C ASP A 14 2.92 11.45 7.51
N LYS A 15 2.30 10.27 7.53
CA LYS A 15 2.62 9.16 6.64
C LYS A 15 1.34 8.64 6.00
N ILE A 16 1.37 8.49 4.68
CA ILE A 16 0.28 7.88 3.91
C ILE A 16 0.78 6.60 3.25
N GLU A 17 -0.01 5.53 3.37
CA GLU A 17 0.23 4.26 2.70
C GLU A 17 -1.04 3.82 2.00
N ILE A 18 -0.95 3.57 0.69
CA ILE A 18 -2.06 3.05 -0.10
C ILE A 18 -1.77 1.60 -0.45
N TYR A 19 -2.73 0.75 -0.12
CA TYR A 19 -2.67 -0.69 -0.38
C TYR A 19 -3.71 -1.09 -1.41
N ILE A 20 -3.36 -2.08 -2.23
CA ILE A 20 -4.33 -2.82 -3.04
C ILE A 20 -4.39 -4.26 -2.57
N SER A 21 -5.59 -4.81 -2.58
CA SER A 21 -5.84 -6.23 -2.33
C SER A 21 -6.31 -6.87 -3.63
N VAL A 22 -5.59 -7.89 -4.08
CA VAL A 22 -5.92 -8.64 -5.30
C VAL A 22 -6.14 -10.10 -4.91
N GLN A 23 -7.21 -10.71 -5.42
CA GLN A 23 -7.46 -12.14 -5.26
C GLN A 23 -7.17 -12.85 -6.58
N ASP A 24 -6.38 -13.93 -6.54
CA ASP A 24 -6.19 -14.79 -7.71
C ASP A 24 -7.30 -15.85 -7.84
N LYS A 25 -7.29 -16.57 -8.97
CA LYS A 25 -8.25 -17.64 -9.26
C LYS A 25 -8.18 -18.83 -8.29
N TYR A 26 -7.12 -18.95 -7.49
CA TYR A 26 -6.93 -20.02 -6.51
C TYR A 26 -7.43 -19.61 -5.12
N GLY A 27 -7.89 -18.37 -4.96
CA GLY A 27 -8.38 -17.82 -3.69
C GLY A 27 -7.27 -17.29 -2.79
N LEU A 28 -6.06 -17.08 -3.31
CA LEU A 28 -5.00 -16.39 -2.58
C LEU A 28 -5.24 -14.88 -2.67
N ASN A 29 -5.12 -14.21 -1.53
CA ASN A 29 -5.23 -12.77 -1.42
C ASN A 29 -3.84 -12.16 -1.26
N TYR A 30 -3.50 -11.22 -2.12
CA TYR A 30 -2.22 -10.53 -2.14
C TYR A 30 -2.47 -9.08 -1.76
N LYS A 31 -1.76 -8.62 -0.73
CA LYS A 31 -1.74 -7.21 -0.35
C LYS A 31 -0.44 -6.59 -0.88
N TYR A 32 -0.57 -5.56 -1.69
CA TYR A 32 0.55 -4.79 -2.20
C TYR A 32 0.47 -3.37 -1.67
N ILE A 33 1.62 -2.78 -1.35
CA ILE A 33 1.72 -1.32 -1.17
C ILE A 33 2.03 -0.69 -2.53
N VAL A 34 1.21 0.28 -2.94
CA VAL A 34 1.32 0.96 -4.24
C VAL A 34 1.73 2.42 -4.12
N LEU A 35 1.62 2.98 -2.91
CA LEU A 35 2.14 4.29 -2.55
C LEU A 35 2.50 4.28 -1.06
N ALA A 36 3.64 4.88 -0.75
CA ALA A 36 4.09 5.12 0.62
C ALA A 36 4.83 6.45 0.64
N ASP A 37 4.15 7.49 1.11
CA ASP A 37 4.72 8.84 1.20
C ASP A 37 4.82 9.26 2.67
N GLU A 38 5.90 9.96 2.99
CA GLU A 38 6.18 10.47 4.33
C GLU A 38 6.55 11.95 4.22
N ILE A 39 5.93 12.78 5.05
CA ILE A 39 6.23 14.22 5.14
C ILE A 39 7.15 14.44 6.33
N ASP A 40 8.31 15.05 6.10
CA ASP A 40 9.26 15.36 7.19
C ASP A 40 8.73 16.46 8.12
N SER A 41 9.52 16.75 9.17
CA SER A 41 9.21 17.78 10.15
C SER A 41 9.11 19.19 9.56
N ASP A 42 9.75 19.42 8.41
CA ASP A 42 9.78 20.71 7.71
C ASP A 42 8.62 20.83 6.70
N GLY A 43 7.79 19.78 6.55
CA GLY A 43 6.67 19.75 5.63
C GLY A 43 7.04 19.33 4.21
N ASN A 44 8.26 18.85 3.98
CA ASN A 44 8.69 18.37 2.67
C ASN A 44 8.44 16.87 2.53
N LEU A 45 8.25 16.42 1.29
CA LEU A 45 8.17 15.00 0.97
C LEU A 45 9.53 14.34 1.23
N ALA A 46 9.61 13.53 2.29
CA ALA A 46 10.83 12.90 2.78
C ALA A 46 11.14 11.61 2.01
N THR A 47 10.11 10.80 1.77
CA THR A 47 10.21 9.52 1.07
C THR A 47 9.01 9.38 0.15
N MET A 48 9.27 8.93 -1.08
CA MET A 48 8.26 8.54 -2.05
C MET A 48 8.66 7.17 -2.60
N ARG A 49 7.78 6.17 -2.51
CA ARG A 49 7.98 4.87 -3.17
C ARG A 49 6.90 4.62 -4.23
N PRO A 50 7.19 4.89 -5.51
CA PRO A 50 6.43 4.37 -6.65
C PRO A 50 7.27 3.32 -7.41
N GLU A 51 6.73 2.29 -8.06
CA GLU A 51 5.74 2.36 -9.12
C GLU A 51 4.81 1.14 -9.10
N TRP A 52 3.59 1.31 -9.64
CA TRP A 52 2.62 0.26 -9.95
C TRP A 52 3.20 -0.93 -10.72
N THR A 53 4.33 -0.74 -11.41
CA THR A 53 5.05 -1.79 -12.15
C THR A 53 5.72 -2.82 -11.23
N ASN A 54 5.97 -2.48 -9.95
CA ASN A 54 6.70 -3.29 -9.00
C ASN A 54 6.20 -3.15 -7.54
N GLY A 55 4.89 -2.91 -7.34
CA GLY A 55 4.27 -2.79 -6.02
C GLY A 55 4.83 -3.83 -5.05
N SER A 56 5.33 -3.41 -3.89
CA SER A 56 5.99 -4.34 -2.98
C SER A 56 4.94 -5.24 -2.33
N LEU A 57 5.05 -6.54 -2.57
CA LEU A 57 4.19 -7.54 -1.92
C LEU A 57 4.44 -7.48 -0.41
N VAL A 58 3.42 -7.16 0.37
CA VAL A 58 3.56 -7.06 1.84
C VAL A 58 2.96 -8.26 2.57
N GLU A 59 1.96 -8.91 1.98
CA GLU A 59 1.26 -10.02 2.62
C GLU A 59 0.61 -10.95 1.57
N ILE A 60 0.65 -12.26 1.82
CA ILE A 60 -0.18 -13.26 1.14
C ILE A 60 -1.05 -13.95 2.20
N LYS A 61 -2.36 -14.03 1.95
CA LYS A 61 -3.30 -14.82 2.74
C LYS A 61 -3.91 -15.93 1.89
N ASP A 62 -4.15 -17.08 2.52
CA ASP A 62 -4.92 -18.15 1.92
C ASP A 62 -6.42 -17.80 1.84
N LYS A 63 -7.20 -18.69 1.23
CA LYS A 63 -8.66 -18.56 1.08
C LYS A 63 -9.44 -18.49 2.40
N ASN A 64 -8.83 -18.93 3.51
CA ASN A 64 -9.40 -18.90 4.85
C ASN A 64 -8.90 -17.67 5.65
N GLY A 65 -8.10 -16.80 5.04
CA GLY A 65 -7.51 -15.63 5.69
C GLY A 65 -6.23 -15.93 6.48
N LYS A 66 -5.71 -17.17 6.43
CA LYS A 66 -4.44 -17.52 7.09
C LYS A 66 -3.29 -16.83 6.36
N ILE A 67 -2.45 -16.11 7.10
CA ILE A 67 -1.22 -15.52 6.56
C ILE A 67 -0.27 -16.64 6.13
N ILE A 68 0.10 -16.64 4.86
CA ILE A 68 1.13 -17.52 4.28
C ILE A 68 2.48 -16.80 4.31
N LEU A 69 2.48 -15.48 4.08
CA LEU A 69 3.68 -14.65 4.03
C LEU A 69 3.34 -13.23 4.51
N GLU A 70 4.26 -12.62 5.26
CA GLU A 70 4.19 -11.23 5.71
C GLU A 70 5.57 -10.55 5.64
N ASN A 71 5.58 -9.22 5.51
CA ASN A 71 6.79 -8.40 5.59
C ASN A 71 7.91 -8.77 4.61
N TYR A 72 7.55 -9.14 3.38
CA TYR A 72 8.53 -9.32 2.30
C TYR A 72 9.10 -7.95 1.90
N LYS A 73 10.23 -7.58 2.50
CA LYS A 73 10.97 -6.34 2.24
C LYS A 73 12.14 -6.57 1.32
#